data_AF-S9P7E8-F1
#
_entry.id   AF-S9P7E8-F1
#
_cell.length_a   1.000
_cell.length_b   1.000
_cell.length_c   1.000
_cell.angle_alpha   90.00
_cell.angle_beta   90.00
_cell.angle_gamma   90.00
#
_symmetry.space_group_name_H-M   'P 1'
#
loop_
_entity.id
_entity.type
_entity.pdbx_description
1 polymer ?
#
loop_
_entity_poly.entity_id
_entity_poly.type
_entity_poly.pdbx_seq_one_letter_code
_entity_poly.pdbx_strand_id
1 'polypeptide(L)'
;MIGPMTPVRSFRHRSWLQACQLGPALLALTLGPWCLEAAAAPAPARVFAQTPSPSELLTRACAALEAGDLDGAAGHILTLRQTLPESPEPRLLESLLALRRTRPSLGWREAYLQAWNGIGRPDFRDSPLLPEKQQEPDLFTATSSLEKIWKQELSAEQRFLLALAMQPVDAEQARALIAYLPKLTTLELLNPIAEDIKSDRLPAPLRDQLRAALRTRLATLSAEHPESMQLRALLLLEGTSDKAPLTAREIQELEALSQLPDWRQSDFHSLYQSTLRQFEAIGVSPADNHAYTVSVLALAGTAPWLLQTRAEVSWDTLTPAERQRLGEAMWRVGSRLSDESSILERLVGLNLMKKAATALGDEERLRQATEWRAEGQAIYTAWQAADPHLWPLPSLRTEMFESAVRDEVALMRAFRAPEASTP
;
A
#
# COMPACT_ATOMS: atom_id res chain seq x y z
N MET A 1 -40.07 13.66 39.01
CA MET A 1 -38.60 13.65 38.92
C MET A 1 -38.20 12.51 38.00
N ILE A 2 -38.08 12.80 36.71
CA ILE A 2 -37.64 11.87 35.66
C ILE A 2 -36.47 12.58 34.98
N GLY A 3 -35.27 12.04 35.12
CA GLY A 3 -34.06 12.61 34.54
C GLY A 3 -33.98 12.36 33.02
N PRO A 4 -33.27 13.22 32.26
CA PRO A 4 -33.17 13.06 30.81
C PRO A 4 -32.23 11.92 30.45
N MET A 5 -32.71 10.98 29.64
CA MET A 5 -31.88 9.99 28.95
C MET A 5 -31.06 10.69 27.86
N THR A 6 -29.75 10.57 27.96
CA THR A 6 -28.80 10.93 26.90
C THR A 6 -28.95 9.96 25.71
N PRO A 7 -28.93 10.45 24.46
CA PRO A 7 -28.97 9.58 23.30
C PRO A 7 -27.65 8.82 23.16
N VAL A 8 -27.73 7.50 23.14
CA VAL A 8 -26.64 6.59 22.80
C VAL A 8 -26.16 6.92 21.37
N ARG A 9 -25.05 7.66 21.27
CA ARG A 9 -24.36 7.86 19.99
C ARG A 9 -23.82 6.51 19.51
N SER A 10 -24.30 6.09 18.35
CA SER A 10 -24.05 4.79 17.74
C SER A 10 -22.55 4.49 17.55
N PHE A 11 -22.14 3.30 17.99
CA PHE A 11 -20.80 2.73 17.88
C PHE A 11 -20.34 2.48 16.42
N ARG A 12 -21.24 2.62 15.43
CA ARG A 12 -21.04 2.25 14.02
C ARG A 12 -20.45 3.35 13.11
N HIS A 13 -20.32 4.58 13.61
CA HIS A 13 -19.69 5.67 12.83
C HIS A 13 -18.17 5.78 13.04
N ARG A 14 -17.62 5.14 14.09
CA ARG A 14 -16.18 5.10 14.37
C ARG A 14 -15.41 4.08 13.51
N SER A 15 -16.07 3.01 13.07
CA SER A 15 -15.45 1.98 12.23
C SER A 15 -15.18 2.44 10.79
N TRP A 16 -15.98 3.38 10.26
CA TRP A 16 -15.77 3.96 8.92
C TRP A 16 -14.62 4.97 8.91
N LEU A 17 -14.49 5.82 9.92
CA LEU A 17 -13.29 6.66 10.06
C LEU A 17 -12.05 5.81 10.35
N GLN A 18 -12.16 4.67 11.04
CA GLN A 18 -11.04 3.72 11.18
C GLN A 18 -10.74 2.94 9.89
N ALA A 19 -11.73 2.62 9.05
CA ALA A 19 -11.53 1.94 7.77
C ALA A 19 -11.07 2.88 6.63
N CYS A 20 -11.55 4.12 6.61
CA CYS A 20 -11.06 5.18 5.75
C CYS A 20 -9.80 5.85 6.32
N GLN A 21 -9.46 5.65 7.60
CA GLN A 21 -8.11 5.83 8.12
C GLN A 21 -7.26 4.58 7.89
N LEU A 22 -7.81 3.41 7.59
CA LEU A 22 -7.03 2.25 7.13
C LEU A 22 -6.63 2.41 5.67
N GLY A 23 -7.24 3.26 4.85
CA GLY A 23 -6.66 3.63 3.56
C GLY A 23 -5.31 4.33 3.74
N PRO A 24 -5.27 5.50 4.42
CA PRO A 24 -4.05 6.22 4.83
C PRO A 24 -3.19 5.47 5.84
N ALA A 25 -3.72 4.58 6.68
CA ALA A 25 -2.93 3.79 7.61
C ALA A 25 -2.41 2.53 6.95
N LEU A 26 -3.09 1.85 6.01
CA LEU A 26 -2.51 0.79 5.18
C LEU A 26 -1.55 1.38 4.15
N LEU A 27 -1.81 2.59 3.65
CA LEU A 27 -0.84 3.41 2.91
C LEU A 27 0.35 3.77 3.80
N ALA A 28 0.19 4.36 4.99
CA ALA A 28 1.28 4.67 5.92
C ALA A 28 1.94 3.44 6.60
N LEU A 29 1.37 2.25 6.40
CA LEU A 29 1.89 0.97 6.90
C LEU A 29 2.69 0.25 5.80
N THR A 30 2.33 0.42 4.52
CA THR A 30 3.11 -0.08 3.36
C THR A 30 4.13 0.95 2.83
N LEU A 31 3.92 2.23 3.14
CA LEU A 31 4.80 3.35 2.83
C LEU A 31 5.56 3.73 4.11
N GLY A 32 6.76 3.20 4.29
CA GLY A 32 7.78 3.96 5.01
C GLY A 32 7.96 5.34 4.33
N PRO A 33 8.50 6.36 5.00
CA PRO A 33 8.60 7.70 4.44
C PRO A 33 9.49 7.72 3.19
N TRP A 34 8.86 7.79 2.03
CA TRP A 34 9.54 8.06 0.77
C TRP A 34 9.59 9.57 0.59
N CYS A 35 10.66 10.18 1.13
CA CYS A 35 11.44 11.23 0.47
C CYS A 35 12.57 11.71 1.37
N LEU A 36 13.81 11.60 0.90
CA LEU A 36 14.83 12.60 1.18
C LEU A 36 15.49 12.93 -0.15
N GLU A 37 15.25 14.16 -0.63
CA GLU A 37 16.29 14.86 -1.36
C GLU A 37 17.56 14.79 -0.49
N ALA A 38 18.69 14.52 -1.13
CA ALA A 38 19.98 14.83 -0.57
C ALA A 38 20.01 16.35 -0.34
N ALA A 39 19.60 16.79 0.85
CA ALA A 39 19.96 18.10 1.34
C ALA A 39 21.48 18.14 1.32
N ALA A 40 22.03 18.90 0.36
CA ALA A 40 23.44 19.19 0.30
C ALA A 40 23.90 19.56 1.72
N ALA A 41 24.91 18.84 2.21
CA ALA A 41 25.49 19.11 3.51
C ALA A 41 25.73 20.63 3.62
N PRO A 42 25.22 21.32 4.66
CA PRO A 42 25.59 22.71 4.86
C PRO A 42 27.11 22.77 4.98
N ALA A 43 27.72 23.66 4.19
CA ALA A 43 29.16 23.93 4.26
C ALA A 43 29.56 24.10 5.73
N PRO A 44 30.66 23.47 6.20
CA PRO A 44 30.96 23.46 7.62
C PRO A 44 31.28 24.87 8.10
N ALA A 45 30.32 25.46 8.82
CA ALA A 45 30.61 26.52 9.77
C ALA A 45 31.50 25.91 10.86
N ARG A 46 32.68 26.51 11.05
CA ARG A 46 33.64 26.16 12.10
C ARG A 46 32.92 26.11 13.47
N VAL A 47 32.84 24.94 14.09
CA VAL A 47 32.44 24.78 15.50
C VAL A 47 33.23 23.63 16.13
N PHE A 48 33.58 23.84 17.40
CA PHE A 48 34.32 23.00 18.34
C PHE A 48 34.03 21.49 18.25
N ALA A 49 35.04 20.68 18.58
CA ALA A 49 34.98 19.22 18.68
C ALA A 49 33.96 18.76 19.75
N GLN A 50 32.69 18.71 19.36
CA GLN A 50 31.66 17.97 20.08
C GLN A 50 31.77 16.51 19.63
N THR A 51 31.75 15.59 20.60
CA THR A 51 31.66 14.16 20.31
C THR A 51 30.38 13.92 19.50
N PRO A 52 30.47 13.29 18.31
CA PRO A 52 29.29 13.04 17.49
C PRO A 52 28.27 12.21 18.24
N SER A 53 26.98 12.52 18.07
CA SER A 53 25.90 11.76 18.69
C SER A 53 25.85 10.32 18.17
N PRO A 54 25.27 9.35 18.92
CA PRO A 54 25.13 7.97 18.45
C PRO A 54 24.43 7.83 17.08
N SER A 55 23.37 8.62 16.83
CA SER A 55 22.66 8.60 15.53
C SER A 55 23.51 9.19 14.39
N GLU A 56 24.35 10.19 14.68
CA GLU A 56 25.34 10.70 13.71
C GLU A 56 26.41 9.64 13.39
N LEU A 57 26.89 8.91 14.39
CA LEU A 57 27.84 7.81 14.21
C LEU A 57 27.24 6.68 13.35
N LEU A 58 25.96 6.32 13.59
CA LEU A 58 25.24 5.35 12.77
C LEU A 58 25.13 5.82 11.31
N THR A 59 24.75 7.09 11.11
CA THR A 59 24.62 7.67 9.76
C THR A 59 25.96 7.70 9.02
N ARG A 60 27.04 8.09 9.70
CA ARG A 60 28.40 8.09 9.14
C ARG A 60 28.90 6.69 8.80
N ALA A 61 28.62 5.71 9.67
CA ALA A 61 28.95 4.31 9.39
C ALA A 61 28.24 3.80 8.13
N CYS A 62 26.95 4.09 7.98
CA CYS A 62 26.18 3.72 6.80
C CYS A 62 26.71 4.40 5.53
N ALA A 63 27.02 5.71 5.60
CA ALA A 63 27.59 6.44 4.48
C ALA A 63 28.97 5.88 4.05
N ALA A 64 29.83 5.52 5.02
CA ALA A 64 31.12 4.90 4.73
C ALA A 64 30.96 3.50 4.11
N LEU A 65 30.01 2.70 4.61
CA LEU A 65 29.65 1.41 4.03
C LEU A 65 29.16 1.52 2.58
N GLU A 66 28.31 2.51 2.27
CA GLU A 66 27.83 2.80 0.90
C GLU A 66 28.97 3.27 -0.02
N ALA A 67 29.89 4.08 0.49
CA ALA A 67 31.05 4.55 -0.26
C ALA A 67 32.14 3.48 -0.45
N GLY A 68 32.01 2.31 0.19
CA GLY A 68 33.05 1.28 0.20
C GLY A 68 34.26 1.61 1.09
N ASP A 69 34.19 2.64 1.92
CA ASP A 69 35.20 2.96 2.94
C ASP A 69 35.01 2.06 4.17
N LEU A 70 35.47 0.82 4.03
CA LEU A 70 35.26 -0.22 5.04
C LEU A 70 36.02 0.04 6.34
N ASP A 71 37.14 0.76 6.28
CA ASP A 71 37.95 1.08 7.47
C ASP A 71 37.37 2.29 8.22
N GLY A 72 36.89 3.31 7.49
CA GLY A 72 36.12 4.40 8.09
C GLY A 72 34.82 3.90 8.74
N ALA A 73 34.10 3.00 8.07
CA ALA A 73 32.94 2.33 8.62
C ALA A 73 33.28 1.58 9.93
N ALA A 74 34.34 0.77 9.92
CA ALA A 74 34.79 0.03 11.09
C ALA A 74 35.08 0.94 12.29
N GLY A 75 35.73 2.09 12.06
CA GLY A 75 36.02 3.08 13.10
C GLY A 75 34.75 3.64 13.74
N HIS A 76 33.78 4.07 12.93
CA HIS A 76 32.50 4.59 13.43
C HIS A 76 31.68 3.54 14.18
N ILE A 77 31.62 2.31 13.65
CA ILE A 77 30.92 1.18 14.27
C ILE A 77 31.53 0.85 15.64
N LEU A 78 32.87 0.82 15.74
CA LEU A 78 33.56 0.55 17.02
C LEU A 78 33.22 1.60 18.08
N THR A 79 33.25 2.90 17.73
CA THR A 79 32.85 3.97 18.65
C THR A 79 31.39 3.84 19.07
N LEU A 80 30.50 3.48 18.13
CA LEU A 80 29.08 3.27 18.42
C LEU A 80 28.88 2.08 19.37
N ARG A 81 29.60 0.95 19.15
CA ARG A 81 29.56 -0.25 20.00
C ARG A 81 30.06 0.02 21.42
N GLN A 82 31.10 0.83 21.56
CA GLN A 82 31.62 1.26 22.87
C GLN A 82 30.61 2.14 23.62
N THR A 83 29.86 2.98 22.89
CA THR A 83 28.86 3.88 23.47
C THR A 83 27.57 3.15 23.85
N LEU A 84 27.15 2.18 23.04
CA LEU A 84 25.90 1.43 23.18
C LEU A 84 26.14 -0.08 23.03
N PRO A 85 26.73 -0.76 24.04
CA PRO A 85 27.14 -2.16 23.94
C PRO A 85 25.99 -3.16 23.90
N GLU A 86 24.78 -2.80 24.30
CA GLU A 86 23.62 -3.70 24.25
C GLU A 86 22.70 -3.42 23.04
N SER A 87 22.99 -2.35 22.29
CA SER A 87 22.18 -1.95 21.13
C SER A 87 22.40 -2.93 19.96
N PRO A 88 21.31 -3.37 19.29
CA PRO A 88 21.40 -4.27 18.13
C PRO A 88 21.93 -3.60 16.86
N GLU A 89 21.79 -2.28 16.71
CA GLU A 89 22.13 -1.54 15.50
C GLU A 89 23.64 -1.61 15.15
N PRO A 90 24.59 -1.42 16.11
CA PRO A 90 26.01 -1.66 15.86
C PRO A 90 26.29 -3.08 15.38
N ARG A 91 25.62 -4.09 15.95
CA ARG A 91 25.83 -5.50 15.57
C ARG A 91 25.37 -5.76 14.13
N LEU A 92 24.29 -5.11 13.70
CA LEU A 92 23.87 -5.17 12.29
C LEU A 92 24.91 -4.56 11.37
N LEU A 93 25.44 -3.38 11.70
CA LEU A 93 26.48 -2.71 10.92
C LEU A 93 27.78 -3.51 10.87
N GLU A 94 28.19 -4.14 11.98
CA GLU A 94 29.33 -5.06 12.02
C GLU A 94 29.13 -6.25 11.05
N SER A 95 27.92 -6.81 11.03
CA SER A 95 27.59 -7.92 10.13
C SER A 95 27.57 -7.48 8.66
N LEU A 96 26.99 -6.31 8.36
CA LEU A 96 27.03 -5.70 7.02
C LEU A 96 28.47 -5.41 6.57
N LEU A 97 29.32 -4.88 7.45
CA LEU A 97 30.74 -4.65 7.18
C LEU A 97 31.47 -5.96 6.83
N ALA A 98 31.23 -7.02 7.61
CA ALA A 98 31.82 -8.33 7.35
C ALA A 98 31.37 -8.93 6.01
N LEU A 99 30.08 -8.79 5.67
CA LEU A 99 29.54 -9.20 4.38
C LEU A 99 30.16 -8.39 3.23
N ARG A 100 30.33 -7.07 3.38
CA ARG A 100 30.98 -6.23 2.37
C ARG A 100 32.44 -6.60 2.13
N ARG A 101 33.19 -6.96 3.18
CA ARG A 101 34.59 -7.43 3.08
C ARG A 101 34.71 -8.77 2.37
N THR A 102 33.76 -9.68 2.57
CA THR A 102 33.86 -11.07 2.07
C THR A 102 33.09 -11.31 0.77
N ARG A 103 32.03 -10.54 0.53
CA ARG A 103 31.10 -10.67 -0.61
C ARG A 103 30.70 -9.27 -1.12
N PRO A 104 31.64 -8.50 -1.69
CA PRO A 104 31.36 -7.13 -2.13
C PRO A 104 30.30 -7.03 -3.23
N SER A 105 30.12 -8.09 -4.04
CA SER A 105 29.10 -8.17 -5.10
C SER A 105 27.69 -8.52 -4.62
N LEU A 106 27.50 -8.78 -3.33
CA LEU A 106 26.18 -9.06 -2.77
C LEU A 106 25.32 -7.78 -2.78
N GLY A 107 24.09 -7.85 -3.30
CA GLY A 107 23.15 -6.74 -3.24
C GLY A 107 22.86 -6.33 -1.78
N TRP A 108 22.59 -5.05 -1.55
CA TRP A 108 22.30 -4.51 -0.22
C TRP A 108 21.10 -5.18 0.44
N ARG A 109 20.03 -5.49 -0.31
CA ARG A 109 18.85 -6.18 0.21
C ARG A 109 19.20 -7.53 0.80
N GLU A 110 19.96 -8.32 0.05
CA GLU A 110 20.38 -9.66 0.48
C GLU A 110 21.38 -9.58 1.64
N ALA A 111 22.32 -8.63 1.59
CA ALA A 111 23.26 -8.40 2.67
C ALA A 111 22.55 -8.01 3.98
N TYR A 112 21.54 -7.13 3.90
CA TYR A 112 20.73 -6.70 5.04
C TYR A 112 19.95 -7.86 5.65
N LEU A 113 19.26 -8.65 4.81
CA LEU A 113 18.54 -9.84 5.26
C LEU A 113 19.47 -10.84 5.96
N GLN A 114 20.64 -11.13 5.38
CA GLN A 114 21.62 -12.03 5.98
C GLN A 114 22.16 -11.48 7.31
N ALA A 115 22.47 -10.19 7.38
CA ALA A 115 22.93 -9.54 8.60
C ALA A 115 21.88 -9.57 9.71
N TRP A 116 20.64 -9.18 9.39
CA TRP A 116 19.54 -9.12 10.36
C TRP A 116 19.18 -10.52 10.90
N ASN A 117 19.16 -11.52 10.02
CA ASN A 117 19.04 -12.92 10.42
C ASN A 117 20.20 -13.35 11.33
N GLY A 118 21.44 -13.01 10.96
CA GLY A 118 22.64 -13.39 11.70
C GLY A 118 22.74 -12.82 13.11
N ILE A 119 22.12 -11.67 13.38
CA ILE A 119 22.08 -11.06 14.72
C ILE A 119 20.85 -11.44 15.54
N GLY A 120 19.98 -12.32 15.03
CA GLY A 120 18.82 -12.85 15.75
C GLY A 120 17.52 -12.08 15.58
N ARG A 121 17.39 -11.28 14.51
CA ARG A 121 16.16 -10.52 14.17
C ARG A 121 15.64 -9.59 15.26
N PRO A 122 16.47 -8.65 15.73
CA PRO A 122 15.99 -7.60 16.62
C PRO A 122 14.87 -6.79 15.95
N ASP A 123 13.99 -6.24 16.77
CA ASP A 123 12.94 -5.32 16.36
C ASP A 123 13.48 -3.89 16.37
N PHE A 124 13.48 -3.23 15.21
CA PHE A 124 13.98 -1.88 15.00
C PHE A 124 12.88 -0.80 14.93
N ARG A 125 11.60 -1.16 15.08
CA ARG A 125 10.46 -0.23 14.90
C ARG A 125 10.55 1.01 15.80
N ASP A 126 11.06 0.82 17.01
CA ASP A 126 11.18 1.87 18.04
C ASP A 126 12.66 2.23 18.31
N SER A 127 13.56 1.98 17.35
CA SER A 127 14.97 2.31 17.49
C SER A 127 15.16 3.82 17.69
N PRO A 128 15.86 4.27 18.75
CA PRO A 128 16.18 5.67 18.94
C PRO A 128 17.37 6.15 18.08
N LEU A 129 18.06 5.22 17.41
CA LEU A 129 19.24 5.53 16.59
C LEU A 129 18.90 5.72 15.12
N LEU A 130 17.87 5.01 14.65
CA LEU A 130 17.36 5.22 13.32
C LEU A 130 16.67 6.60 13.25
N PRO A 131 16.73 7.27 12.09
CA PRO A 131 15.96 8.48 11.87
C PRO A 131 14.51 8.24 12.29
N GLU A 132 13.90 9.22 12.97
CA GLU A 132 12.45 9.20 13.16
C GLU A 132 11.80 8.94 11.81
N LYS A 133 10.71 8.16 11.80
CA LYS A 133 9.82 8.10 10.64
C LYS A 133 9.43 9.55 10.38
N GLN A 134 10.12 10.18 9.43
CA GLN A 134 9.77 11.51 9.01
C GLN A 134 8.29 11.38 8.66
N GLN A 135 7.45 12.20 9.29
CA GLN A 135 6.10 12.36 8.77
C GLN A 135 6.31 12.62 7.28
N GLU A 136 5.71 11.76 6.45
CA GLU A 136 5.80 11.89 4.99
C GLU A 136 5.75 13.38 4.68
N PRO A 137 6.67 13.92 3.85
CA PRO A 137 6.54 15.32 3.45
C PRO A 137 5.10 15.49 3.03
N ASP A 138 4.40 16.33 3.78
CA ASP A 138 2.96 16.39 3.74
C ASP A 138 2.58 16.43 2.26
N LEU A 139 1.74 15.51 1.77
CA LEU A 139 1.34 15.49 0.34
C LEU A 139 0.84 16.88 -0.10
N PHE A 140 0.41 17.69 0.88
CA PHE A 140 -0.01 19.09 0.80
C PHE A 140 1.10 20.16 0.78
N THR A 141 2.39 19.80 0.84
CA THR A 141 3.54 20.72 0.67
C THR A 141 4.19 20.59 -0.71
N ALA A 142 4.08 19.42 -1.36
CA ALA A 142 4.44 19.21 -2.76
C ALA A 142 3.41 19.81 -3.75
N THR A 143 2.18 20.10 -3.30
CA THR A 143 1.06 20.64 -4.10
C THR A 143 1.40 21.93 -4.84
N SER A 144 2.24 22.81 -4.30
CA SER A 144 2.60 24.06 -4.98
C SER A 144 3.35 23.84 -6.31
N SER A 145 4.05 22.70 -6.44
CA SER A 145 4.69 22.29 -7.70
C SER A 145 3.68 21.63 -8.65
N LEU A 146 2.80 20.77 -8.13
CA LEU A 146 1.76 20.09 -8.89
C LEU A 146 0.73 21.08 -9.47
N GLU A 147 0.34 22.11 -8.72
CA GLU A 147 -0.56 23.17 -9.19
C GLU A 147 0.02 23.98 -10.37
N LYS A 148 1.35 24.14 -10.41
CA LYS A 148 2.01 24.78 -11.56
C LYS A 148 1.96 23.86 -12.78
N ILE A 149 2.20 22.57 -12.59
CA ILE A 149 2.12 21.56 -13.66
C ILE A 149 0.69 21.42 -14.16
N TRP A 150 -0.32 21.50 -13.28
CA TRP A 150 -1.74 21.43 -13.61
C TRP A 150 -2.19 22.47 -14.65
N LYS A 151 -1.55 23.65 -14.61
CA LYS A 151 -1.83 24.76 -15.53
C LYS A 151 -1.20 24.59 -16.92
N GLN A 152 -0.37 23.57 -17.12
CA GLN A 152 0.27 23.28 -18.40
C GLN A 152 -0.71 22.59 -19.37
N GLU A 153 -0.33 22.55 -20.64
CA GLU A 153 -1.01 21.70 -21.62
C GLU A 153 -0.56 20.24 -21.40
N LEU A 154 -1.50 19.38 -21.09
CA LEU A 154 -1.27 18.01 -20.65
C LEU A 154 -2.27 17.10 -21.38
N SER A 155 -1.85 15.87 -21.69
CA SER A 155 -2.77 14.85 -22.21
C SER A 155 -3.86 14.51 -21.18
N ALA A 156 -4.96 13.90 -21.64
CA ALA A 156 -6.05 13.50 -20.76
C ALA A 156 -5.59 12.56 -19.64
N GLU A 157 -4.72 11.61 -19.97
CA GLU A 157 -4.16 10.65 -19.00
C GLU A 157 -3.19 11.32 -18.01
N GLN A 158 -2.33 12.23 -18.46
CA GLN A 158 -1.45 13.01 -17.57
C GLN A 158 -2.26 13.90 -16.61
N ARG A 159 -3.30 14.58 -17.10
CA ARG A 159 -4.19 15.37 -16.22
C ARG A 159 -4.89 14.50 -15.21
N PHE A 160 -5.31 13.32 -15.62
CA PHE A 160 -5.97 12.38 -14.74
C PHE A 160 -5.03 11.88 -13.63
N LEU A 161 -3.82 11.43 -14.00
CA LEU A 161 -2.79 11.04 -13.04
C LEU A 161 -2.43 12.17 -12.07
N LEU A 162 -2.30 13.39 -12.58
CA LEU A 162 -2.00 14.56 -11.77
C LEU A 162 -3.13 14.89 -10.78
N ALA A 163 -4.40 14.77 -11.20
CA ALA A 163 -5.55 14.92 -10.29
C ALA A 163 -5.53 13.87 -9.16
N LEU A 164 -5.15 12.62 -9.46
CA LEU A 164 -4.98 11.59 -8.43
C LEU A 164 -3.80 11.84 -7.50
N ALA A 165 -2.75 12.52 -7.96
CA ALA A 165 -1.60 12.89 -7.13
C ALA A 165 -1.88 14.11 -6.22
N MET A 166 -2.83 14.97 -6.60
CA MET A 166 -3.19 16.21 -5.89
C MET A 166 -4.30 16.01 -4.82
N GLN A 167 -4.55 14.78 -4.38
CA GLN A 167 -5.65 14.46 -3.45
C GLN A 167 -5.66 15.35 -2.20
N PRO A 168 -6.83 15.84 -1.75
CA PRO A 168 -8.16 15.56 -2.29
C PRO A 168 -8.49 16.25 -3.60
N VAL A 169 -9.25 15.56 -4.45
CA VAL A 169 -9.85 16.14 -5.65
C VAL A 169 -10.82 17.28 -5.29
N ASP A 170 -10.55 18.47 -5.80
CA ASP A 170 -11.43 19.63 -5.69
C ASP A 170 -12.49 19.70 -6.81
N ALA A 171 -13.33 20.73 -6.81
CA ALA A 171 -14.39 20.88 -7.80
C ALA A 171 -13.90 21.16 -9.23
N GLU A 172 -12.74 21.81 -9.40
CA GLU A 172 -12.15 22.04 -10.72
C GLU A 172 -11.58 20.73 -11.26
N GLN A 173 -10.79 20.03 -10.45
CA GLN A 173 -10.20 18.74 -10.75
C GLN A 173 -11.28 17.71 -11.05
N ALA A 174 -12.37 17.64 -10.27
CA ALA A 174 -13.47 16.73 -10.53
C ALA A 174 -14.17 17.00 -11.88
N ARG A 175 -14.35 18.27 -12.29
CA ARG A 175 -14.87 18.60 -13.64
C ARG A 175 -13.90 18.15 -14.72
N ALA A 176 -12.61 18.30 -14.48
CA ALA A 176 -11.56 17.85 -15.37
C ALA A 176 -11.60 16.31 -15.52
N LEU A 177 -11.68 15.57 -14.40
CA LEU A 177 -11.84 14.11 -14.39
C LEU A 177 -13.05 13.66 -15.21
N ILE A 178 -14.22 14.33 -15.05
CA ILE A 178 -15.41 14.05 -15.86
C ILE A 178 -15.12 14.17 -17.37
N ALA A 179 -14.40 15.21 -17.78
CA ALA A 179 -14.08 15.45 -19.19
C ALA A 179 -13.04 14.46 -19.75
N TYR A 180 -12.14 13.94 -18.91
CA TYR A 180 -11.03 13.08 -19.34
C TYR A 180 -11.31 11.58 -19.19
N LEU A 181 -12.21 11.18 -18.29
CA LEU A 181 -12.65 9.81 -18.07
C LEU A 181 -12.90 9.01 -19.36
N PRO A 182 -13.61 9.54 -20.38
CA PRO A 182 -13.85 8.82 -21.63
C PRO A 182 -12.58 8.45 -22.42
N LYS A 183 -11.46 9.15 -22.17
CA LYS A 183 -10.20 8.99 -22.89
C LYS A 183 -9.18 8.11 -22.15
N LEU A 184 -9.49 7.65 -20.93
CA LEU A 184 -8.56 6.86 -20.14
C LEU A 184 -8.47 5.43 -20.64
N THR A 185 -7.26 4.99 -20.96
CA THR A 185 -6.97 3.62 -21.40
C THR A 185 -6.51 2.73 -20.25
N THR A 186 -5.86 3.29 -19.23
CA THR A 186 -5.40 2.52 -18.07
C THR A 186 -6.59 2.19 -17.16
N LEU A 187 -6.87 0.89 -16.99
CA LEU A 187 -8.11 0.38 -16.40
C LEU A 187 -8.12 0.56 -14.87
N GLU A 188 -7.00 0.28 -14.23
CA GLU A 188 -6.80 0.26 -12.78
C GLU A 188 -6.94 1.66 -12.17
N LEU A 189 -6.67 2.70 -12.96
CA LEU A 189 -6.79 4.11 -12.59
C LEU A 189 -8.24 4.55 -12.28
N LEU A 190 -9.24 3.74 -12.63
CA LEU A 190 -10.64 4.04 -12.33
C LEU A 190 -11.04 3.78 -10.87
N ASN A 191 -10.30 2.90 -10.17
CA ASN A 191 -10.55 2.56 -8.78
C ASN A 191 -10.51 3.78 -7.83
N PRO A 192 -9.46 4.63 -7.84
CA PRO A 192 -9.39 5.76 -6.91
C PRO A 192 -10.52 6.78 -7.10
N ILE A 193 -11.05 6.94 -8.32
CA ILE A 193 -12.19 7.83 -8.58
C ILE A 193 -13.44 7.37 -7.81
N ALA A 194 -13.64 6.05 -7.73
CA ALA A 194 -14.80 5.49 -7.05
C ALA A 194 -14.79 5.81 -5.54
N GLU A 195 -13.61 5.93 -4.93
CA GLU A 195 -13.47 6.41 -3.55
C GLU A 195 -13.72 7.92 -3.42
N ASP A 196 -13.25 8.74 -4.37
CA ASP A 196 -13.52 10.18 -4.37
C ASP A 196 -15.02 10.51 -4.47
N ILE A 197 -15.78 9.74 -5.25
CA ILE A 197 -17.23 9.89 -5.38
C ILE A 197 -17.97 9.72 -4.04
N LYS A 198 -17.44 8.89 -3.13
CA LYS A 198 -18.04 8.69 -1.79
C LYS A 198 -17.73 9.82 -0.82
N SER A 199 -16.73 10.64 -1.12
CA SER A 199 -16.30 11.72 -0.25
C SER A 199 -17.33 12.84 -0.20
N ASP A 200 -17.62 13.34 1.00
CA ASP A 200 -18.47 14.52 1.21
C ASP A 200 -17.80 15.85 0.85
N ARG A 201 -16.57 15.79 0.32
CA ARG A 201 -15.80 16.96 -0.12
C ARG A 201 -16.32 17.58 -1.42
N LEU A 202 -16.91 16.77 -2.30
CA LEU A 202 -17.46 17.23 -3.57
C LEU A 202 -18.96 17.57 -3.46
N PRO A 203 -19.44 18.67 -4.07
CA PRO A 203 -20.87 18.97 -4.13
C PRO A 203 -21.68 17.84 -4.76
N ALA A 204 -22.86 17.54 -4.22
CA ALA A 204 -23.70 16.42 -4.68
C ALA A 204 -23.94 16.37 -6.21
N PRO A 205 -24.25 17.49 -6.90
CA PRO A 205 -24.43 17.45 -8.36
C PRO A 205 -23.17 17.04 -9.11
N LEU A 206 -22.00 17.41 -8.60
CA LEU A 206 -20.72 17.07 -9.23
C LEU A 206 -20.36 15.60 -8.98
N ARG A 207 -20.67 15.07 -7.78
CA ARG A 207 -20.54 13.64 -7.48
C ARG A 207 -21.43 12.79 -8.40
N ASP A 208 -22.66 13.23 -8.65
CA ASP A 208 -23.59 12.51 -9.52
C ASP A 208 -23.12 12.53 -10.99
N GLN A 209 -22.55 13.65 -11.47
CA GLN A 209 -21.93 13.72 -12.80
C GLN A 209 -20.69 12.83 -12.90
N LEU A 210 -19.80 12.87 -11.91
CA LEU A 210 -18.61 12.02 -11.87
C LEU A 210 -18.98 10.54 -11.83
N ARG A 211 -20.00 10.18 -11.04
CA ARG A 211 -20.56 8.83 -11.00
C ARG A 211 -21.10 8.40 -12.37
N ALA A 212 -21.90 9.23 -13.02
CA ALA A 212 -22.45 8.91 -14.34
C ALA A 212 -21.35 8.71 -15.39
N ALA A 213 -20.32 9.57 -15.38
CA ALA A 213 -19.17 9.45 -16.26
C ALA A 213 -18.36 8.17 -16.00
N LEU A 214 -18.08 7.87 -14.73
CA LEU A 214 -17.37 6.66 -14.31
C LEU A 214 -18.14 5.40 -14.75
N ARG A 215 -19.45 5.32 -14.47
CA ARG A 215 -20.28 4.18 -14.87
C ARG A 215 -20.29 3.96 -16.37
N THR A 216 -20.38 5.05 -17.14
CA THR A 216 -20.34 4.98 -18.61
C THR A 216 -19.01 4.40 -19.07
N ARG A 217 -17.88 4.90 -18.53
CA ARG A 217 -16.56 4.39 -18.91
C ARG A 217 -16.34 2.94 -18.47
N LEU A 218 -16.77 2.57 -17.26
CA LEU A 218 -16.71 1.19 -16.76
C LEU A 218 -17.53 0.22 -17.61
N ALA A 219 -18.71 0.62 -18.08
CA ALA A 219 -19.53 -0.19 -18.98
C ALA A 219 -18.83 -0.43 -20.33
N THR A 220 -18.22 0.62 -20.92
CA THR A 220 -17.42 0.49 -22.14
C THR A 220 -16.23 -0.45 -21.93
N LEU A 221 -15.42 -0.21 -20.90
CA LEU A 221 -14.21 -0.99 -20.65
C LEU A 221 -14.50 -2.43 -20.24
N SER A 222 -15.58 -2.68 -19.49
CA SER A 222 -16.00 -4.05 -19.15
C SER A 222 -16.47 -4.83 -20.38
N ALA A 223 -16.92 -4.16 -21.44
CA ALA A 223 -17.24 -4.79 -22.72
C ALA A 223 -16.00 -5.02 -23.59
N GLU A 224 -15.01 -4.12 -23.52
CA GLU A 224 -13.72 -4.25 -24.22
C GLU A 224 -12.80 -5.31 -23.56
N HIS A 225 -12.91 -5.46 -22.24
CA HIS A 225 -12.11 -6.36 -21.39
C HIS A 225 -13.00 -7.28 -20.53
N PRO A 226 -13.79 -8.17 -21.16
CA PRO A 226 -14.76 -9.02 -20.46
C PRO A 226 -14.13 -10.00 -19.44
N GLU A 227 -12.84 -10.24 -19.56
CA GLU A 227 -12.03 -11.09 -18.69
C GLU A 227 -11.55 -10.40 -17.40
N SER A 228 -11.66 -9.06 -17.31
CA SER A 228 -11.30 -8.33 -16.09
C SER A 228 -12.35 -8.50 -14.99
N MET A 229 -12.02 -9.25 -13.94
CA MET A 229 -12.90 -9.39 -12.77
C MET A 229 -13.10 -8.07 -12.02
N GLN A 230 -12.03 -7.29 -11.85
CA GLN A 230 -12.04 -6.01 -11.12
C GLN A 230 -12.98 -5.00 -11.76
N LEU A 231 -12.90 -4.79 -13.09
CA LEU A 231 -13.76 -3.83 -13.79
C LEU A 231 -15.24 -4.20 -13.67
N ARG A 232 -15.56 -5.48 -13.84
CA ARG A 232 -16.93 -5.99 -13.74
C ARG A 232 -17.46 -5.91 -12.31
N ALA A 233 -16.63 -6.22 -11.32
CA ALA A 233 -16.97 -6.07 -9.90
C ALA A 233 -17.22 -4.60 -9.54
N LEU A 234 -16.39 -3.69 -10.04
CA LEU A 234 -16.58 -2.26 -9.83
C LEU A 234 -17.86 -1.76 -10.51
N LEU A 235 -18.11 -2.12 -11.77
CA LEU A 235 -19.36 -1.74 -12.46
C LEU A 235 -20.62 -2.25 -11.75
N LEU A 236 -20.56 -3.46 -11.18
CA LEU A 236 -21.68 -4.07 -10.46
C LEU A 236 -21.97 -3.36 -9.14
N LEU A 237 -20.93 -2.99 -8.38
CA LEU A 237 -21.05 -2.52 -7.00
C LEU A 237 -21.00 -1.00 -6.87
N GLU A 238 -20.35 -0.28 -7.78
CA GLU A 238 -20.29 1.18 -7.77
C GLU A 238 -21.71 1.76 -7.81
N GLY A 239 -21.93 2.84 -7.06
CA GLY A 239 -23.21 3.53 -6.98
C GLY A 239 -24.26 2.81 -6.13
N THR A 240 -23.93 1.65 -5.55
CA THR A 240 -24.79 0.95 -4.60
C THR A 240 -24.54 1.41 -3.17
N SER A 241 -25.56 1.36 -2.33
CA SER A 241 -25.44 1.67 -0.90
C SER A 241 -24.73 0.53 -0.18
N ASP A 242 -23.73 0.86 0.63
CA ASP A 242 -23.00 -0.08 1.51
C ASP A 242 -23.93 -0.75 2.54
N LYS A 243 -25.09 -0.15 2.83
CA LYS A 243 -26.11 -0.66 3.75
C LYS A 243 -27.23 -1.44 3.06
N ALA A 244 -27.26 -1.50 1.74
CA ALA A 244 -28.29 -2.23 1.00
C ALA A 244 -27.87 -3.70 0.83
N PRO A 245 -28.76 -4.68 1.13
CA PRO A 245 -28.53 -6.08 0.79
C PRO A 245 -28.25 -6.28 -0.70
N LEU A 246 -27.55 -7.36 -1.03
CA LEU A 246 -27.35 -7.83 -2.39
C LEU A 246 -28.65 -8.42 -2.92
N THR A 247 -29.02 -8.00 -4.11
CA THR A 247 -30.18 -8.53 -4.85
C THR A 247 -29.83 -9.88 -5.48
N ALA A 248 -30.85 -10.69 -5.77
CA ALA A 248 -30.66 -11.97 -6.47
C ALA A 248 -29.94 -11.83 -7.82
N ARG A 249 -30.17 -10.73 -8.54
CA ARG A 249 -29.47 -10.40 -9.79
C ARG A 249 -27.99 -10.13 -9.54
N GLU A 250 -27.65 -9.32 -8.53
CA GLU A 250 -26.26 -9.06 -8.19
C GLU A 250 -25.52 -10.33 -7.77
N ILE A 251 -26.17 -11.24 -7.03
CA ILE A 251 -25.58 -12.53 -6.67
C ILE A 251 -25.30 -13.39 -7.92
N GLN A 252 -26.20 -13.40 -8.89
CA GLN A 252 -25.99 -14.10 -10.16
C GLN A 252 -24.81 -13.52 -10.96
N GLU A 253 -24.70 -12.20 -11.03
CA GLU A 253 -23.57 -11.53 -11.69
C GLU A 253 -22.24 -11.77 -10.94
N LEU A 254 -22.27 -11.76 -9.60
CA LEU A 254 -21.12 -12.10 -8.76
C LEU A 254 -20.66 -13.55 -8.97
N GLU A 255 -21.60 -14.48 -9.10
CA GLU A 255 -21.27 -15.87 -9.39
C GLU A 255 -20.58 -16.00 -10.76
N ALA A 256 -21.10 -15.32 -11.78
CA ALA A 256 -20.52 -15.31 -13.11
C ALA A 256 -19.12 -14.67 -13.15
N LEU A 257 -18.93 -13.51 -12.50
CA LEU A 257 -17.62 -12.85 -12.46
C LEU A 257 -16.60 -13.64 -11.63
N SER A 258 -17.04 -14.37 -10.60
CA SER A 258 -16.15 -15.19 -9.77
C SER A 258 -15.50 -16.37 -10.51
N GLN A 259 -15.98 -16.69 -11.73
CA GLN A 259 -15.39 -17.72 -12.59
C GLN A 259 -14.22 -17.19 -13.44
N LEU A 260 -13.99 -15.88 -13.45
CA LEU A 260 -12.89 -15.30 -14.23
C LEU A 260 -11.53 -15.70 -13.62
N PRO A 261 -10.50 -15.93 -14.47
CA PRO A 261 -9.21 -16.42 -14.02
C PRO A 261 -8.42 -15.37 -13.25
N ASP A 262 -8.49 -14.10 -13.67
CA ASP A 262 -7.60 -13.04 -13.18
C ASP A 262 -8.40 -11.92 -12.51
N TRP A 263 -7.85 -11.35 -11.43
CA TRP A 263 -8.47 -10.22 -10.76
C TRP A 263 -8.37 -8.94 -11.61
N ARG A 264 -7.18 -8.64 -12.12
CA ARG A 264 -6.87 -7.43 -12.91
C ARG A 264 -6.04 -7.75 -14.16
N GLN A 265 -5.93 -6.79 -15.08
CA GLN A 265 -5.24 -6.97 -16.36
C GLN A 265 -3.74 -6.65 -16.29
N SER A 266 -3.37 -5.64 -15.52
CA SER A 266 -1.99 -5.19 -15.41
C SER A 266 -1.41 -5.57 -14.05
N ASP A 267 -0.17 -6.06 -14.03
CA ASP A 267 0.59 -6.22 -12.80
C ASP A 267 1.00 -4.85 -12.21
N PHE A 268 1.37 -4.84 -10.93
CA PHE A 268 1.63 -3.58 -10.20
C PHE A 268 2.87 -2.86 -10.73
N HIS A 269 3.89 -3.62 -11.11
CA HIS A 269 5.13 -3.08 -11.64
C HIS A 269 4.92 -2.37 -12.97
N SER A 270 4.14 -2.97 -13.88
CA SER A 270 3.77 -2.37 -15.16
C SER A 270 2.98 -1.06 -14.98
N LEU A 271 2.03 -1.03 -14.04
CA LEU A 271 1.26 0.18 -13.70
C LEU A 271 2.17 1.28 -13.12
N TYR A 272 3.05 0.90 -12.19
CA TYR A 272 4.03 1.81 -11.59
C TYR A 272 4.96 2.42 -12.65
N GLN A 273 5.57 1.59 -13.49
CA GLN A 273 6.50 2.06 -14.53
C GLN A 273 5.81 2.94 -15.58
N SER A 274 4.54 2.64 -15.92
CA SER A 274 3.75 3.51 -16.79
C SER A 274 3.53 4.89 -16.15
N THR A 275 3.10 4.89 -14.88
CA THR A 275 2.81 6.11 -14.13
C THR A 275 4.07 6.95 -13.89
N LEU A 276 5.19 6.31 -13.55
CA LEU A 276 6.50 6.96 -13.36
C LEU A 276 6.91 7.71 -14.62
N ARG A 277 6.90 7.04 -15.77
CA ARG A 277 7.26 7.67 -17.05
C ARG A 277 6.37 8.88 -17.38
N GLN A 278 5.07 8.80 -17.04
CA GLN A 278 4.15 9.91 -17.25
C GLN A 278 4.47 11.10 -16.34
N PHE A 279 4.81 10.86 -15.06
CA PHE A 279 5.20 11.93 -14.13
C PHE A 279 6.56 12.55 -14.47
N GLU A 280 7.55 11.74 -14.85
CA GLU A 280 8.84 12.22 -15.34
C GLU A 280 8.68 13.09 -16.59
N ALA A 281 7.82 12.68 -17.54
CA ALA A 281 7.58 13.40 -18.79
C ALA A 281 6.98 14.80 -18.58
N ILE A 282 6.26 15.03 -17.48
CA ILE A 282 5.63 16.32 -17.15
C ILE A 282 6.39 17.08 -16.06
N GLY A 283 7.55 16.58 -15.63
CA GLY A 283 8.43 17.23 -14.65
C GLY A 283 7.88 17.26 -13.22
N VAL A 284 7.04 16.29 -12.83
CA VAL A 284 6.66 16.11 -11.43
C VAL A 284 7.89 15.68 -10.64
N SER A 285 8.09 16.25 -9.46
CA SER A 285 9.19 15.90 -8.56
C SER A 285 8.67 15.87 -7.12
N PRO A 286 8.91 14.81 -6.35
CA PRO A 286 9.54 13.53 -6.73
C PRO A 286 8.59 12.61 -7.54
N ALA A 287 8.96 12.26 -8.79
CA ALA A 287 8.10 11.48 -9.70
C ALA A 287 7.80 10.06 -9.21
N ASP A 288 8.81 9.41 -8.63
CA ASP A 288 8.78 8.06 -8.07
C ASP A 288 7.76 7.92 -6.95
N ASN A 289 7.72 8.88 -6.03
CA ASN A 289 6.76 8.83 -4.92
C ASN A 289 5.33 8.99 -5.41
N HIS A 290 5.08 10.00 -6.26
CA HIS A 290 3.75 10.21 -6.83
C HIS A 290 3.30 9.02 -7.66
N ALA A 291 4.21 8.42 -8.43
CA ALA A 291 3.91 7.22 -9.21
C ALA A 291 3.53 6.03 -8.33
N TYR A 292 4.28 5.80 -7.26
CA TYR A 292 3.99 4.73 -6.32
C TYR A 292 2.65 4.95 -5.63
N THR A 293 2.41 6.15 -5.06
CA THR A 293 1.15 6.48 -4.38
C THR A 293 -0.06 6.26 -5.28
N VAL A 294 -0.04 6.80 -6.51
CA VAL A 294 -1.16 6.63 -7.46
C VAL A 294 -1.34 5.16 -7.83
N SER A 295 -0.25 4.42 -8.03
CA SER A 295 -0.33 3.00 -8.36
C SER A 295 -0.91 2.16 -7.21
N VAL A 296 -0.55 2.44 -5.96
CA VAL A 296 -1.13 1.75 -4.79
C VAL A 296 -2.61 2.08 -4.62
N LEU A 297 -2.99 3.34 -4.81
CA LEU A 297 -4.41 3.75 -4.81
C LEU A 297 -5.23 3.02 -5.88
N ALA A 298 -4.61 2.71 -7.03
CA ALA A 298 -5.22 1.92 -8.09
C ALA A 298 -5.35 0.42 -7.76
N LEU A 299 -4.54 -0.14 -6.84
CA LEU A 299 -4.68 -1.53 -6.37
C LEU A 299 -5.81 -1.70 -5.37
N ALA A 300 -5.96 -0.75 -4.43
CA ALA A 300 -6.94 -0.80 -3.35
C ALA A 300 -8.36 -0.49 -3.87
N GLY A 301 -8.99 -1.46 -4.54
CA GLY A 301 -10.29 -1.26 -5.15
C GLY A 301 -11.43 -1.06 -4.14
N THR A 302 -12.39 -0.20 -4.49
CA THR A 302 -13.68 -0.03 -3.80
C THR A 302 -14.52 -1.32 -3.76
N ALA A 303 -14.42 -2.15 -4.80
CA ALA A 303 -15.31 -3.28 -5.03
C ALA A 303 -15.19 -4.39 -3.95
N PRO A 304 -13.99 -4.89 -3.59
CA PRO A 304 -13.84 -5.88 -2.50
C PRO A 304 -14.44 -5.41 -1.16
N TRP A 305 -14.28 -4.13 -0.83
CA TRP A 305 -14.85 -3.55 0.39
C TRP A 305 -16.38 -3.52 0.33
N LEU A 306 -16.95 -3.00 -0.78
CA LEU A 306 -18.41 -2.98 -0.97
C LEU A 306 -19.02 -4.38 -0.94
N LEU A 307 -18.37 -5.35 -1.60
CA LEU A 307 -18.78 -6.74 -1.59
C LEU A 307 -18.85 -7.27 -0.16
N GLN A 308 -17.80 -7.03 0.64
CA GLN A 308 -17.76 -7.45 2.03
C GLN A 308 -18.89 -6.82 2.87
N THR A 309 -19.03 -5.49 2.84
CA THR A 309 -20.02 -4.79 3.67
C THR A 309 -21.45 -5.14 3.26
N ARG A 310 -21.73 -5.22 1.94
CA ARG A 310 -23.06 -5.57 1.46
C ARG A 310 -23.39 -7.04 1.71
N ALA A 311 -22.41 -7.94 1.64
CA ALA A 311 -22.63 -9.34 1.99
C ALA A 311 -23.01 -9.51 3.46
N GLU A 312 -22.34 -8.78 4.38
CA GLU A 312 -22.68 -8.79 5.81
C GLU A 312 -24.15 -8.44 6.10
N VAL A 313 -24.69 -7.43 5.43
CA VAL A 313 -26.10 -7.04 5.59
C VAL A 313 -27.07 -7.95 4.82
N SER A 314 -26.56 -8.84 3.96
CA SER A 314 -27.39 -9.76 3.17
C SER A 314 -27.61 -11.09 3.88
N TRP A 315 -26.65 -11.58 4.68
CA TRP A 315 -26.65 -12.97 5.15
C TRP A 315 -27.95 -13.45 5.82
N ASP A 316 -28.59 -12.58 6.59
CA ASP A 316 -29.82 -12.91 7.33
C ASP A 316 -31.08 -12.91 6.46
N THR A 317 -31.04 -12.29 5.28
CA THR A 317 -32.19 -12.18 4.37
C THR A 317 -32.13 -13.16 3.19
N LEU A 318 -30.97 -13.75 2.92
CA LEU A 318 -30.77 -14.69 1.82
C LEU A 318 -31.35 -16.07 2.13
N THR A 319 -31.91 -16.70 1.11
CA THR A 319 -32.23 -18.13 1.15
C THR A 319 -30.95 -18.97 1.28
N PRO A 320 -31.03 -20.24 1.74
CA PRO A 320 -29.86 -21.11 1.82
C PRO A 320 -29.10 -21.26 0.50
N ALA A 321 -29.83 -21.35 -0.63
CA ALA A 321 -29.22 -21.45 -1.96
C ALA A 321 -28.51 -20.16 -2.37
N GLU A 322 -29.08 -18.98 -2.10
CA GLU A 322 -28.43 -17.70 -2.37
C GLU A 322 -27.21 -17.48 -1.48
N ARG A 323 -27.29 -17.86 -0.21
CA ARG A 323 -26.15 -17.82 0.72
C ARG A 323 -25.00 -18.69 0.21
N GLN A 324 -25.31 -19.90 -0.26
CA GLN A 324 -24.29 -20.78 -0.83
C GLN A 324 -23.64 -20.18 -2.08
N ARG A 325 -24.43 -19.67 -3.02
CA ARG A 325 -23.92 -19.04 -4.26
C ARG A 325 -23.06 -17.81 -3.96
N LEU A 326 -23.51 -16.93 -3.08
CA LEU A 326 -22.75 -15.74 -2.69
C LEU A 326 -21.47 -16.11 -1.93
N GLY A 327 -21.53 -17.06 -1.00
CA GLY A 327 -20.36 -17.55 -0.28
C GLY A 327 -19.30 -18.13 -1.22
N GLU A 328 -19.70 -18.99 -2.16
CA GLU A 328 -18.78 -19.55 -3.17
C GLU A 328 -18.19 -18.46 -4.08
N ALA A 329 -19.00 -17.49 -4.52
CA ALA A 329 -18.52 -16.38 -5.33
C ALA A 329 -17.48 -15.53 -4.58
N MET A 330 -17.78 -15.17 -3.33
CA MET A 330 -16.85 -14.43 -2.46
C MET A 330 -15.56 -15.19 -2.18
N TRP A 331 -15.63 -16.50 -2.00
CA TRP A 331 -14.44 -17.34 -1.81
C TRP A 331 -13.52 -17.27 -3.03
N ARG A 332 -14.06 -17.45 -4.24
CA ARG A 332 -13.27 -17.40 -5.48
C ARG A 332 -12.68 -16.02 -5.73
N VAL A 333 -13.47 -14.95 -5.58
CA VAL A 333 -12.98 -13.56 -5.70
C VAL A 333 -11.88 -13.30 -4.68
N GLY A 334 -12.08 -13.71 -3.43
CA GLY A 334 -11.07 -13.58 -2.37
C GLY A 334 -9.79 -14.36 -2.66
N SER A 335 -9.90 -15.55 -3.26
CA SER A 335 -8.74 -16.35 -3.68
C SER A 335 -7.92 -15.63 -4.75
N ARG A 336 -8.56 -15.05 -5.79
CA ARG A 336 -7.84 -14.29 -6.83
C ARG A 336 -7.13 -13.08 -6.28
N LEU A 337 -7.80 -12.31 -5.43
CA LEU A 337 -7.19 -11.21 -4.69
C LEU A 337 -6.01 -11.67 -3.82
N SER A 338 -6.08 -12.88 -3.25
CA SER A 338 -5.02 -13.41 -2.39
C SER A 338 -3.77 -13.89 -3.13
N ASP A 339 -3.91 -14.14 -4.43
CA ASP A 339 -2.83 -14.55 -5.32
C ASP A 339 -2.05 -13.34 -5.89
N GLU A 340 -2.55 -12.12 -5.71
CA GLU A 340 -1.91 -10.89 -6.17
C GLU A 340 -0.61 -10.56 -5.42
N SER A 341 0.21 -9.71 -6.06
CA SER A 341 1.56 -9.36 -5.61
C SER A 341 1.59 -8.36 -4.44
N SER A 342 0.47 -7.72 -4.10
CA SER A 342 0.39 -6.76 -2.98
C SER A 342 -0.07 -7.40 -1.68
N ILE A 343 0.56 -7.03 -0.56
CA ILE A 343 0.13 -7.48 0.78
C ILE A 343 -1.26 -6.98 1.12
N LEU A 344 -1.64 -5.79 0.63
CA LEU A 344 -2.95 -5.21 0.89
C LEU A 344 -4.06 -6.04 0.23
N GLU A 345 -3.94 -6.29 -1.07
CA GLU A 345 -4.87 -7.13 -1.83
C GLU A 345 -4.93 -8.53 -1.23
N ARG A 346 -3.78 -9.08 -0.84
CA ARG A 346 -3.70 -10.38 -0.18
C ARG A 346 -4.52 -10.45 1.10
N LEU A 347 -4.35 -9.49 2.01
CA LEU A 347 -5.08 -9.46 3.28
C LEU A 347 -6.57 -9.21 3.08
N VAL A 348 -6.96 -8.39 2.09
CA VAL A 348 -8.37 -8.17 1.72
C VAL A 348 -8.99 -9.46 1.18
N GLY A 349 -8.31 -10.16 0.27
CA GLY A 349 -8.74 -11.43 -0.29
C GLY A 349 -8.94 -12.51 0.76
N LEU A 350 -7.96 -12.69 1.65
CA LEU A 350 -8.06 -13.65 2.77
C LEU A 350 -9.19 -13.32 3.73
N ASN A 351 -9.49 -12.03 3.94
CA ASN A 351 -10.62 -11.61 4.77
C ASN A 351 -11.98 -11.90 4.09
N LEU A 352 -12.08 -11.76 2.76
CA LEU A 352 -13.25 -12.19 1.99
C LEU A 352 -13.45 -13.71 2.09
N MET A 353 -12.39 -14.49 1.91
CA MET A 353 -12.42 -15.96 2.04
C MET A 353 -12.88 -16.40 3.43
N LYS A 354 -12.35 -15.78 4.49
CA LYS A 354 -12.76 -16.05 5.86
C LYS A 354 -14.26 -15.82 6.09
N LYS A 355 -14.79 -14.69 5.61
CA LYS A 355 -16.23 -14.37 5.71
C LYS A 355 -17.10 -15.33 4.90
N ALA A 356 -16.66 -15.68 3.70
CA ALA A 356 -17.32 -16.67 2.85
C ALA A 356 -17.42 -18.03 3.57
N ALA A 357 -16.31 -18.54 4.09
CA ALA A 357 -16.29 -19.82 4.80
C ALA A 357 -17.20 -19.82 6.04
N THR A 358 -17.21 -18.71 6.80
CA THR A 358 -18.12 -18.54 7.95
C THR A 358 -19.59 -18.58 7.51
N ALA A 359 -19.93 -17.87 6.43
CA ALA A 359 -21.30 -17.85 5.90
C ALA A 359 -21.75 -19.23 5.37
N LEU A 360 -20.81 -20.01 4.84
CA LEU A 360 -21.05 -21.37 4.35
C LEU A 360 -21.09 -22.43 5.47
N GLY A 361 -20.62 -22.10 6.68
CA GLY A 361 -20.43 -23.08 7.75
C GLY A 361 -19.33 -24.10 7.44
N ASP A 362 -18.38 -23.75 6.55
CA ASP A 362 -17.27 -24.62 6.16
C ASP A 362 -16.08 -24.38 7.10
N GLU A 363 -15.99 -25.22 8.14
CA GLU A 363 -14.98 -25.11 9.19
C GLU A 363 -13.55 -25.29 8.65
N GLU A 364 -13.36 -26.14 7.65
CA GLU A 364 -12.03 -26.42 7.09
C GLU A 364 -11.53 -25.24 6.25
N ARG A 365 -12.39 -24.69 5.37
CA ARG A 365 -12.08 -23.45 4.65
C ARG A 365 -11.87 -22.26 5.59
N LEU A 366 -12.61 -22.20 6.69
CA LEU A 366 -12.44 -21.15 7.71
C LEU A 366 -11.09 -21.27 8.42
N ARG A 367 -10.69 -22.49 8.79
CA ARG A 367 -9.37 -22.80 9.37
C ARG A 367 -8.26 -22.38 8.42
N GLN A 368 -8.32 -22.83 7.16
CA GLN A 368 -7.34 -22.50 6.12
C GLN A 368 -7.20 -20.99 5.91
N ALA A 369 -8.31 -20.27 5.69
CA ALA A 369 -8.27 -18.82 5.49
C ALA A 369 -7.75 -18.06 6.72
N THR A 370 -8.01 -18.58 7.91
CA THR A 370 -7.49 -18.00 9.17
C THR A 370 -5.98 -18.21 9.30
N GLU A 371 -5.48 -19.40 8.97
CA GLU A 371 -4.05 -19.72 8.98
C GLU A 371 -3.29 -18.86 7.97
N TRP A 372 -3.75 -18.78 6.71
CA TRP A 372 -3.14 -17.94 5.69
C TRP A 372 -3.15 -16.46 6.04
N ARG A 373 -4.20 -15.97 6.72
CA ARG A 373 -4.25 -14.60 7.21
C ARG A 373 -3.26 -14.36 8.35
N ALA A 374 -3.17 -15.29 9.30
CA ALA A 374 -2.18 -15.22 10.37
C ALA A 374 -0.75 -15.23 9.79
N GLU A 375 -0.52 -16.03 8.77
CA GLU A 375 0.72 -16.07 8.01
C GLU A 375 1.05 -14.71 7.37
N GLY A 376 0.09 -14.11 6.65
CA GLY A 376 0.26 -12.79 6.04
C GLY A 376 0.57 -11.70 7.08
N GLN A 377 -0.12 -11.72 8.21
CA GLN A 377 0.14 -10.79 9.31
C GLN A 377 1.54 -11.00 9.92
N ALA A 378 1.99 -12.26 10.07
CA ALA A 378 3.31 -12.59 10.58
C ALA A 378 4.44 -12.15 9.63
N ILE A 379 4.26 -12.37 8.33
CA ILE A 379 5.16 -11.87 7.27
C ILE A 379 5.29 -10.35 7.37
N TYR A 380 4.16 -9.65 7.42
CA TYR A 380 4.11 -8.21 7.52
C TYR A 380 4.80 -7.69 8.80
N THR A 381 4.53 -8.34 9.94
CA THR A 381 5.13 -7.98 11.24
C THR A 381 6.65 -8.17 11.24
N ALA A 382 7.15 -9.25 10.63
CA ALA A 382 8.59 -9.51 10.52
C ALA A 382 9.29 -8.47 9.65
N TRP A 383 8.67 -8.09 8.51
CA TRP A 383 9.18 -7.01 7.67
C TRP A 383 9.19 -5.67 8.42
N GLN A 384 8.13 -5.33 9.16
CA GLN A 384 8.10 -4.12 9.98
C GLN A 384 9.18 -4.12 11.08
N ALA A 385 9.40 -5.27 11.75
CA ALA A 385 10.42 -5.40 12.77
C ALA A 385 11.83 -5.17 12.21
N ALA A 386 12.07 -5.54 10.96
CA ALA A 386 13.34 -5.26 10.29
C ALA A 386 13.50 -3.79 9.89
N ASP A 387 12.41 -3.02 9.78
CA ASP A 387 12.33 -1.62 9.35
C ASP A 387 13.42 -1.17 8.33
N PRO A 388 13.58 -1.86 7.19
CA PRO A 388 14.70 -1.64 6.27
C PRO A 388 14.71 -0.24 5.63
N HIS A 389 13.58 0.47 5.66
CA HIS A 389 13.40 1.78 5.04
C HIS A 389 14.02 2.93 5.85
N LEU A 390 14.19 2.75 7.16
CA LEU A 390 14.79 3.77 8.03
C LEU A 390 16.32 3.72 8.07
N TRP A 391 16.93 2.66 7.57
CA TRP A 391 18.38 2.58 7.51
C TRP A 391 18.93 3.61 6.52
N PRO A 392 19.93 4.44 6.90
CA PRO A 392 20.50 5.47 6.03
C PRO A 392 21.47 4.87 5.00
N LEU A 393 20.98 3.86 4.26
CA LEU A 393 21.62 3.13 3.19
C LEU A 393 20.78 3.33 1.92
N PRO A 394 21.06 4.36 1.10
CA PRO A 394 20.27 4.66 -0.10
C PRO A 394 20.13 3.47 -1.05
N SER A 395 21.19 2.69 -1.25
CA SER A 395 21.17 1.55 -2.17
C SER A 395 20.28 0.42 -1.64
N LEU A 396 20.27 0.19 -0.32
CA LEU A 396 19.34 -0.73 0.32
C LEU A 396 17.89 -0.32 0.05
N ARG A 397 17.57 0.97 0.21
CA ARG A 397 16.21 1.49 -0.01
C ARG A 397 15.77 1.31 -1.47
N THR A 398 16.64 1.61 -2.43
CA THR A 398 16.38 1.39 -3.85
C THR A 398 16.13 -0.09 -4.15
N GLU A 399 16.98 -1.01 -3.68
CA GLU A 399 16.79 -2.45 -3.92
C GLU A 399 15.52 -3.00 -3.25
N MET A 400 15.16 -2.49 -2.06
CA MET A 400 13.91 -2.83 -1.38
C MET A 400 12.71 -2.34 -2.18
N PHE A 401 12.75 -1.10 -2.66
CA PHE A 401 11.70 -0.50 -3.48
C PHE A 401 11.44 -1.30 -4.77
N GLU A 402 12.50 -1.54 -5.54
CA GLU A 402 12.40 -2.27 -6.80
C GLU A 402 11.83 -3.68 -6.59
N SER A 403 12.20 -4.32 -5.47
CA SER A 403 11.67 -5.63 -5.10
C SER A 403 10.18 -5.54 -4.72
N ALA A 404 9.79 -4.53 -3.94
CA ALA A 404 8.40 -4.33 -3.50
C ALA A 404 7.47 -4.06 -4.69
N VAL A 405 7.92 -3.25 -5.66
CA VAL A 405 7.14 -2.94 -6.86
C VAL A 405 6.93 -4.19 -7.73
N ARG A 406 7.90 -5.11 -7.79
CA ARG A 406 7.76 -6.36 -8.55
C ARG A 406 6.86 -7.36 -7.84
N ASP A 407 7.13 -7.63 -6.57
CA ASP A 407 6.37 -8.58 -5.75
C ASP A 407 6.58 -8.26 -4.27
N GLU A 408 5.68 -7.45 -3.72
CA GLU A 408 5.69 -7.01 -2.32
C GLU A 408 5.57 -8.20 -1.36
N VAL A 409 4.71 -9.17 -1.68
CA VAL A 409 4.51 -10.36 -0.86
C VAL A 409 5.79 -11.21 -0.83
N ALA A 410 6.44 -11.44 -1.97
CA ALA A 410 7.70 -12.19 -2.02
C ALA A 410 8.83 -11.46 -1.30
N LEU A 411 8.91 -10.12 -1.43
CA LEU A 411 9.84 -9.31 -0.66
C LEU A 411 9.64 -9.52 0.84
N MET A 412 8.43 -9.31 1.35
CA MET A 412 8.16 -9.40 2.78
C MET A 412 8.37 -10.83 3.30
N ARG A 413 8.03 -11.85 2.52
CA ARG A 413 8.30 -13.25 2.86
C ARG A 413 9.78 -13.54 3.10
N ALA A 414 10.70 -12.84 2.42
CA ALA A 414 12.13 -13.01 2.63
C ALA A 414 12.59 -12.62 4.05
N PHE A 415 11.80 -11.80 4.78
CA PHE A 415 12.05 -11.44 6.18
C PHE A 415 11.48 -12.46 7.17
N ARG A 416 10.69 -13.43 6.70
CA ARG A 416 10.25 -14.53 7.55
C ARG A 416 11.36 -15.58 7.65
N ALA A 417 11.40 -16.32 8.76
CA ALA A 417 12.25 -17.50 8.81
C ALA A 417 11.88 -18.48 7.70
N PRO A 418 12.87 -19.14 7.06
CA PRO A 418 12.61 -20.48 6.55
C PRO A 418 12.04 -21.26 7.73
N GLU A 419 10.86 -21.87 7.57
CA GLU A 419 10.39 -22.84 8.56
C GLU A 419 11.55 -23.81 8.78
N ALA A 420 12.02 -23.91 10.04
CA ALA A 420 13.04 -24.87 10.37
C ALA A 420 12.48 -26.21 9.88
N SER A 421 13.13 -26.80 8.86
CA SER A 421 12.77 -28.12 8.39
C SER A 421 12.91 -29.01 9.61
N THR A 422 11.78 -29.36 10.21
CA THR A 422 11.74 -30.27 11.35
C THR A 422 12.44 -31.54 10.88
N PRO A 423 13.56 -31.94 11.50
CA PRO A 423 14.34 -33.09 11.05
C PRO A 423 13.54 -34.39 11.12
#